data_AF-A0A7C5BHE4-F1
#
_entry.id   AF-A0A7C5BHE4-F1
#
_cell.length_a   1.000
_cell.length_b   1.000
_cell.length_c   1.000
_cell.angle_alpha   90.00
_cell.angle_beta   90.00
_cell.angle_gamma   90.00
#
_symmetry.space_group_name_H-M   'P 1'
#
loop_
_entity.id
_entity.type
_entity.pdbx_description
1 polymer ?
#
loop_
_entity_poly.entity_id
_entity_poly.type
_entity_poly.pdbx_seq_one_letter_code
_entity_poly.pdbx_strand_id
1 'polypeptide(L)'
;MISNITEATEHPANMSTAIIKLKKKMLLHFFREETFVFPSSELFGPHALVLGLLTEHAGMLRMVDKILFYIEDGDLERASDRLAGLHRLLVVHCDREEREVYKKLEESGTIHEIAAMAANKRLPNGWKPLIAARYDRKS
;
A
#
# COMPACT_ATOMS: atom_id res chain seq x y z
N MET A 1 13.08 13.10 11.48
CA MET A 1 11.87 13.09 10.61
C MET A 1 10.64 12.67 11.42
N ILE A 2 10.44 13.24 12.63
CA ILE A 2 9.41 12.87 13.60
C ILE A 2 8.79 14.18 14.10
N SER A 3 7.97 14.83 13.28
CA SER A 3 7.27 16.06 13.73
C SER A 3 5.92 16.32 13.06
N ASN A 4 5.46 15.45 12.16
CA ASN A 4 4.27 15.74 11.34
C ASN A 4 3.05 14.85 11.69
N ILE A 5 3.07 14.14 12.83
CA ILE A 5 1.97 13.25 13.23
C ILE A 5 1.05 13.91 14.27
N THR A 6 1.51 14.96 14.95
CA THR A 6 0.79 15.61 16.06
C THR A 6 -0.22 16.69 15.66
N GLU A 7 -0.22 17.20 14.43
CA GLU A 7 -1.17 18.26 14.00
C GLU A 7 -2.51 17.74 13.45
N ALA A 8 -2.70 16.42 13.38
CA ALA A 8 -3.91 15.83 12.78
C ALA A 8 -5.14 15.81 13.71
N THR A 9 -5.04 16.31 14.94
CA THR A 9 -6.03 16.02 15.99
C THR A 9 -7.12 17.08 16.20
N GLU A 10 -7.09 18.25 15.54
CA GLU A 10 -8.01 19.35 15.91
C GLU A 10 -9.21 19.58 14.97
N HIS A 11 -9.30 18.96 13.79
CA HIS A 11 -10.50 19.07 12.94
C HIS A 11 -10.78 17.81 12.07
N PRO A 12 -12.05 17.33 11.99
CA PRO A 12 -12.44 16.18 11.15
C PRO A 12 -12.03 16.32 9.67
N ALA A 13 -12.07 17.54 9.13
CA ALA A 13 -11.65 17.86 7.77
C ALA A 13 -10.14 17.62 7.53
N ASN A 14 -9.32 17.89 8.56
CA ASN A 14 -7.87 17.65 8.50
C ASN A 14 -7.57 16.15 8.56
N MET A 15 -8.32 15.39 9.36
CA MET A 15 -8.20 13.93 9.43
C MET A 15 -8.58 13.27 8.10
N SER A 16 -9.74 13.61 7.52
CA SER A 16 -10.15 13.04 6.22
C SER A 16 -9.12 13.33 5.12
N THR A 17 -8.61 14.56 5.04
CA THR A 17 -7.57 14.94 4.08
C THR A 17 -6.28 14.13 4.26
N ALA A 18 -5.86 13.89 5.51
CA ALA A 18 -4.69 13.08 5.82
C ALA A 18 -4.88 11.62 5.41
N ILE A 19 -6.04 11.03 5.69
CA ILE A 19 -6.36 9.64 5.34
C ILE A 19 -6.46 9.47 3.81
N ILE A 20 -7.03 10.43 3.08
CA ILE A 20 -7.04 10.42 1.61
C ILE A 20 -5.61 10.47 1.05
N LYS A 21 -4.74 11.31 1.62
CA LYS A 21 -3.32 11.37 1.22
C LYS A 21 -2.60 10.05 1.50
N LEU A 22 -2.88 9.41 2.63
CA LEU A 22 -2.35 8.08 2.98
C LEU A 22 -2.82 7.04 1.95
N LYS A 23 -4.13 6.98 1.65
CA LYS A 23 -4.70 6.07 0.64
C LYS A 23 -3.98 6.16 -0.69
N LYS A 24 -3.74 7.39 -1.19
CA LYS A 24 -3.03 7.63 -2.46
C LYS A 24 -1.60 7.10 -2.43
N LYS A 25 -0.88 7.29 -1.32
CA LYS A 25 0.49 6.78 -1.16
C LYS A 25 0.51 5.24 -1.13
N MET A 26 -0.41 4.63 -0.39
CA MET A 26 -0.53 3.17 -0.31
C MET A 26 -0.88 2.56 -1.66
N LEU A 27 -1.84 3.14 -2.39
CA LEU A 27 -2.18 2.68 -3.74
C LEU A 27 -0.98 2.73 -4.69
N LEU A 28 -0.19 3.80 -4.64
CA LEU A 28 1.02 3.91 -5.47
C LEU A 28 2.10 2.89 -5.06
N HIS A 29 2.28 2.66 -3.76
CA HIS A 29 3.20 1.67 -3.20
C HIS A 29 2.82 0.26 -3.65
N PHE A 30 1.60 -0.17 -3.32
CA PHE A 30 1.06 -1.48 -3.69
C PHE A 30 1.08 -1.68 -5.19
N PHE A 31 0.71 -0.65 -5.97
CA PHE A 31 0.81 -0.73 -7.42
C PHE A 31 2.21 -1.09 -7.90
N ARG A 32 3.25 -0.46 -7.36
CA ARG A 32 4.63 -0.73 -7.77
C ARG A 32 5.03 -2.14 -7.39
N GLU A 33 4.65 -2.58 -6.22
CA GLU A 33 4.99 -3.92 -5.75
C GLU A 33 4.29 -5.01 -6.54
N GLU A 34 2.97 -4.91 -6.65
CA GLU A 34 2.13 -5.86 -7.38
C GLU A 34 2.47 -5.94 -8.87
N THR A 35 3.00 -4.85 -9.45
CA THR A 35 3.30 -4.78 -10.88
C THR A 35 4.75 -5.12 -11.21
N PHE A 36 5.71 -4.71 -10.37
CA PHE A 36 7.13 -4.79 -10.71
C PHE A 36 7.92 -5.68 -9.76
N VAL A 37 7.60 -5.67 -8.46
CA VAL A 37 8.40 -6.35 -7.43
C VAL A 37 7.97 -7.81 -7.28
N PHE A 38 6.67 -8.06 -7.12
CA PHE A 38 6.16 -9.41 -6.91
C PHE A 38 6.26 -10.26 -8.19
N PRO A 39 5.99 -9.75 -9.41
CA PRO A 39 6.09 -10.55 -10.63
C PRO A 39 7.53 -10.89 -11.07
N SER A 40 8.54 -10.11 -10.66
CA SER A 40 9.95 -10.33 -11.03
C SER A 40 10.62 -11.46 -10.24
N SER A 41 9.84 -12.19 -9.45
CA SER A 41 10.36 -13.14 -8.48
C SER A 41 10.26 -14.58 -8.94
N GLU A 42 11.21 -15.02 -9.75
CA GLU A 42 11.59 -16.44 -9.71
C GLU A 42 12.19 -16.83 -8.33
N LEU A 43 12.49 -15.84 -7.49
CA LEU A 43 13.13 -15.91 -6.17
C LEU A 43 12.17 -16.19 -5.00
N PHE A 44 10.86 -15.92 -5.15
CA PHE A 44 9.89 -16.17 -4.07
C PHE A 44 9.31 -17.57 -4.24
N GLY A 45 10.11 -18.56 -3.83
CA GLY A 45 9.82 -20.00 -3.86
C GLY A 45 8.55 -20.48 -3.14
N PRO A 46 7.65 -19.62 -2.63
CA PRO A 46 6.24 -19.98 -2.57
C PRO A 46 5.32 -18.83 -2.97
N HIS A 47 4.47 -19.08 -3.97
CA HIS A 47 3.29 -18.30 -4.34
C HIS A 47 2.44 -17.83 -3.12
N ALA A 48 2.53 -18.53 -1.98
CA ALA A 48 1.88 -18.18 -0.72
C ALA A 48 2.35 -16.85 -0.08
N LEU A 49 3.65 -16.50 -0.13
CA LEU A 49 4.14 -15.24 0.46
C LEU A 49 3.56 -14.04 -0.28
N VAL A 50 3.67 -14.05 -1.62
CA VAL A 50 3.13 -13.00 -2.48
C VAL A 50 1.61 -12.91 -2.32
N LEU A 51 0.89 -14.04 -2.30
CA LEU A 51 -0.56 -14.04 -2.03
C LEU A 51 -0.89 -13.43 -0.65
N GLY A 52 -0.08 -13.71 0.37
CA GLY A 52 -0.24 -13.12 1.71
C GLY A 52 -0.12 -11.60 1.69
N LEU A 53 0.91 -11.07 1.03
CA LEU A 53 1.13 -9.63 0.87
C LEU A 53 -0.01 -8.97 0.07
N LEU A 54 -0.43 -9.58 -1.04
CA LEU A 54 -1.59 -9.13 -1.83
C LEU A 54 -2.89 -9.07 -0.99
N THR A 55 -3.08 -10.08 -0.13
CA THR A 55 -4.25 -10.14 0.77
C THR A 55 -4.19 -9.01 1.80
N GLU A 56 -3.01 -8.72 2.33
CA GLU A 56 -2.79 -7.60 3.25
C GLU A 56 -3.03 -6.25 2.59
N HIS A 57 -2.55 -6.02 1.37
CA HIS A 57 -2.84 -4.79 0.62
C HIS A 57 -4.35 -4.54 0.51
N ALA A 58 -5.09 -5.56 0.07
CA ALA A 58 -6.55 -5.47 -0.03
C ALA A 58 -7.23 -5.28 1.33
N GLY A 59 -6.71 -5.91 2.39
CA GLY A 59 -7.18 -5.73 3.77
C GLY A 59 -6.98 -4.30 4.27
N MET A 60 -5.78 -3.74 4.07
CA MET A 60 -5.43 -2.39 4.50
C MET A 60 -6.21 -1.32 3.72
N LEU A 61 -6.40 -1.47 2.41
CA LEU A 61 -7.22 -0.55 1.62
C LEU A 61 -8.68 -0.52 2.12
N ARG A 62 -9.27 -1.68 2.40
CA ARG A 62 -10.62 -1.75 3.00
C ARG A 62 -10.69 -1.11 4.38
N MET A 63 -9.61 -1.20 5.16
CA MET A 63 -9.54 -0.54 6.47
C MET A 63 -9.49 0.98 6.32
N VAL A 64 -8.74 1.51 5.35
CA VAL A 64 -8.74 2.94 5.00
C VAL A 64 -10.12 3.42 4.58
N ASP A 65 -10.84 2.64 3.77
CA ASP A 65 -12.22 2.99 3.36
C ASP A 65 -13.17 3.04 4.56
N LYS A 66 -13.05 2.10 5.51
CA LYS A 66 -13.82 2.14 6.75
C LYS A 66 -13.47 3.33 7.64
N ILE A 67 -12.20 3.72 7.71
CA ILE A 67 -11.77 4.91 8.46
C ILE A 67 -12.43 6.15 7.86
N LEU A 68 -12.39 6.31 6.53
CA LEU A 68 -13.05 7.43 5.85
C LEU A 68 -14.55 7.44 6.11
N PHE A 69 -15.21 6.28 6.01
CA PHE A 69 -16.62 6.14 6.32
C PHE A 69 -16.95 6.62 7.75
N TYR A 70 -16.18 6.21 8.76
CA TYR A 70 -16.40 6.65 10.14
C TYR A 70 -16.15 8.15 10.34
N ILE A 71 -15.20 8.73 9.62
CA ILE A 71 -14.98 10.19 9.66
C ILE A 71 -16.20 10.92 9.06
N GLU A 72 -16.74 10.43 7.95
CA GLU A 72 -17.93 10.99 7.29
C GLU A 72 -19.20 10.86 8.16
N ASP A 73 -19.35 9.76 8.89
CA ASP A 73 -20.45 9.49 9.83
C ASP A 73 -20.30 10.26 11.16
N GLY A 74 -19.16 10.93 11.38
CA GLY A 74 -18.85 11.64 12.63
C GLY A 74 -18.43 10.73 13.79
N ASP A 75 -18.27 9.43 13.56
CA ASP A 75 -17.80 8.43 14.52
C ASP A 75 -16.25 8.46 14.63
N LEU A 76 -15.73 9.56 15.16
CA LEU A 76 -14.28 9.82 15.22
C LEU A 76 -13.54 8.86 16.16
N GLU A 77 -14.23 8.30 17.17
CA GLU A 77 -13.65 7.32 18.09
C GLU A 77 -13.34 6.01 17.34
N ARG A 78 -14.31 5.47 16.57
CA ARG A 78 -14.05 4.29 15.74
C ARG A 78 -13.06 4.58 14.63
N ALA A 79 -13.12 5.75 14.00
CA ALA A 79 -12.12 6.15 13.01
C ALA A 79 -10.69 6.09 13.59
N SER A 80 -10.50 6.62 14.80
CA SER A 80 -9.22 6.61 15.52
C SER A 80 -8.76 5.19 15.89
N ASP A 81 -9.65 4.35 16.42
CA ASP A 81 -9.33 2.94 16.72
C ASP A 81 -8.88 2.18 15.46
N ARG A 82 -9.60 2.35 14.35
CA ARG A 82 -9.23 1.73 13.07
C ARG A 82 -7.92 2.27 12.52
N LEU A 83 -7.65 3.57 12.67
CA LEU A 83 -6.37 4.16 12.26
C LEU A 83 -5.20 3.59 13.07
N ALA A 84 -5.36 3.41 14.38
CA ALA A 84 -4.36 2.76 15.22
C ALA A 84 -4.13 1.30 14.79
N GLY A 85 -5.20 0.58 14.44
CA GLY A 85 -5.12 -0.77 13.86
C GLY A 85 -4.36 -0.80 12.53
N LEU A 86 -4.67 0.12 11.62
CA LEU A 86 -3.99 0.25 10.33
C LEU A 86 -2.49 0.53 10.52
N HIS A 87 -2.13 1.42 11.44
CA HIS A 87 -0.73 1.73 11.73
C HIS A 87 0.04 0.49 12.18
N ARG A 88 -0.52 -0.32 13.10
CA ARG A 88 0.12 -1.58 13.53
C ARG A 88 0.30 -2.56 12.38
N LEU A 89 -0.70 -2.69 11.51
CA LEU A 89 -0.61 -3.56 10.33
C LEU A 89 0.46 -3.08 9.35
N LEU A 90 0.53 -1.77 9.07
CA LEU A 90 1.55 -1.19 8.19
C LEU A 90 2.97 -1.47 8.71
N VAL A 91 3.21 -1.32 10.01
CA VAL A 91 4.53 -1.61 10.61
C VAL A 91 4.92 -3.07 10.39
N VAL A 92 4.02 -4.01 10.67
CA VAL A 92 4.29 -5.45 10.50
C VAL A 92 4.47 -5.81 9.02
N HIS A 93 3.65 -5.24 8.16
CA HIS A 93 3.72 -5.44 6.72
C HIS A 93 5.06 -4.98 6.14
N CYS A 94 5.47 -3.74 6.42
CA CYS A 94 6.74 -3.21 5.95
C CYS A 94 7.95 -3.98 6.49
N ASP A 95 7.94 -4.36 7.77
CA ASP A 95 9.00 -5.21 8.35
C ASP A 95 9.13 -6.56 7.62
N ARG A 96 8.00 -7.15 7.21
CA ARG A 96 8.02 -8.39 6.43
C ARG A 96 8.55 -8.18 5.02
N GLU A 97 8.15 -7.12 4.34
CA GLU A 97 8.66 -6.79 3.00
C GLU A 97 10.17 -6.55 2.99
N GLU A 98 10.68 -5.78 3.95
CA GLU A 98 12.13 -5.55 4.11
C GLU A 98 12.90 -6.85 4.25
N ARG A 99 12.45 -7.75 5.14
CA ARG A 99 13.17 -8.99 5.43
C ARG A 99 13.04 -10.06 4.35
N GLU A 100 11.88 -10.17 3.72
CA GLU A 100 11.55 -11.33 2.89
C GLU A 100 11.50 -11.02 1.38
N VAL A 101 11.20 -9.79 1.02
CA VAL A 101 11.08 -9.33 -0.36
C VAL A 101 12.32 -8.55 -0.75
N TYR A 102 12.55 -7.39 -0.13
CA TYR A 102 13.60 -6.46 -0.54
C TYR A 102 15.00 -7.02 -0.32
N LYS A 103 15.24 -7.67 0.83
CA LYS A 103 16.51 -8.36 1.09
C LYS A 103 16.87 -9.39 0.01
N LYS A 104 15.90 -10.19 -0.45
CA LYS A 104 16.14 -11.19 -1.50
C LYS A 104 16.42 -10.56 -2.86
N LEU A 105 15.75 -9.46 -3.18
CA LEU A 105 15.98 -8.71 -4.41
C LEU A 105 17.34 -8.01 -4.43
N GLU A 106 17.81 -7.59 -3.25
CA GLU A 106 19.15 -7.07 -3.07
C GLU A 106 20.20 -8.18 -3.24
N GLU A 107 20.01 -9.32 -2.57
CA GLU A 107 20.88 -10.50 -2.68
C GLU A 107 20.98 -11.06 -4.10
N SER A 108 19.90 -10.95 -4.90
CA SER A 108 19.88 -11.38 -6.31
C SER A 108 20.40 -10.33 -7.30
N GLY A 109 20.64 -9.09 -6.87
CA GLY A 109 20.99 -7.96 -7.74
C GLY A 109 19.84 -7.44 -8.62
N THR A 110 18.63 -8.00 -8.50
CA THR A 110 17.44 -7.66 -9.32
C THR A 110 16.86 -6.28 -8.93
N ILE A 111 17.20 -5.77 -7.75
CA ILE A 111 16.67 -4.49 -7.24
C ILE A 111 16.96 -3.29 -8.16
N HIS A 112 18.12 -3.29 -8.84
CA HIS A 112 18.50 -2.22 -9.77
C HIS A 112 17.67 -2.24 -11.06
N GLU A 113 17.31 -3.42 -11.55
CA GLU A 113 16.48 -3.59 -12.74
C GLU A 113 15.04 -3.15 -12.47
N ILE A 114 14.48 -3.56 -11.32
CA ILE A 114 13.14 -3.15 -10.87
C ILE A 114 13.08 -1.63 -10.69
N ALA A 115 14.11 -1.03 -10.07
CA ALA A 115 14.19 0.42 -9.88
C ALA A 115 14.20 1.17 -11.23
N ALA A 116 14.92 0.66 -12.23
CA ALA A 116 14.94 1.23 -13.58
C ALA A 116 13.58 1.09 -14.30
N MET A 117 12.88 -0.03 -14.12
CA MET A 117 11.53 -0.24 -14.65
C MET A 117 10.52 0.73 -14.03
N ALA A 118 10.58 0.91 -12.71
CA ALA A 118 9.72 1.83 -11.97
C ALA A 118 9.97 3.31 -12.35
N ALA A 119 11.23 3.70 -12.58
CA ALA A 119 11.62 5.05 -12.99
C ALA A 119 11.11 5.41 -14.39
N ASN A 120 11.04 4.45 -15.31
CA ASN A 120 10.68 4.70 -16.72
C ASN A 120 9.18 4.77 -17.02
N LYS A 121 8.28 4.65 -16.01
CA LYS A 121 6.80 4.67 -16.13
C LYS A 121 6.20 3.77 -17.24
N ARG A 122 6.98 2.92 -17.89
CA ARG A 122 6.49 2.04 -18.95
C ARG A 122 5.89 0.81 -18.30
N LEU A 123 4.59 0.91 -18.02
CA LEU A 123 3.74 -0.27 -18.03
C LEU A 123 3.92 -1.00 -19.37
N PRO A 124 4.23 -2.31 -19.39
CA PRO A 124 4.21 -3.07 -20.64
C PRO A 124 2.89 -2.83 -21.37
N ASN A 125 2.91 -2.71 -22.70
CA ASN A 125 1.77 -2.23 -23.49
C ASN A 125 0.46 -3.03 -23.29
N GLY A 126 0.52 -4.27 -22.78
CA GLY A 126 -0.66 -5.10 -22.43
C GLY A 126 -1.25 -4.89 -21.03
N TRP A 127 -0.61 -4.09 -20.16
CA TRP A 127 -0.97 -4.00 -18.73
C TRP A 127 -1.78 -2.75 -18.37
N LYS A 128 -1.66 -1.66 -19.16
CA LYS A 128 -2.50 -0.45 -18.98
C LYS A 128 -4.01 -0.74 -18.95
N PRO A 129 -4.57 -1.63 -19.80
CA PRO A 129 -5.99 -1.98 -19.75
C PRO A 129 -6.38 -2.79 -18.50
N LEU A 130 -5.48 -3.64 -17.97
CA LEU A 130 -5.74 -4.48 -16.79
C LEU A 130 -5.80 -3.64 -15.51
N ILE A 131 -4.99 -2.59 -15.42
CA ILE A 131 -4.96 -1.66 -14.29
C ILE A 131 -6.20 -0.76 -14.30
N ALA A 132 -6.58 -0.23 -15.47
CA ALA A 132 -7.87 0.45 -15.61
C ALA A 132 -9.00 -0.49 -15.18
N ALA A 133 -9.05 -1.72 -15.67
CA ALA A 133 -10.11 -2.68 -15.32
C ALA A 133 -10.17 -3.10 -13.83
N ARG A 134 -9.03 -3.09 -13.11
CA ARG A 134 -8.97 -3.47 -11.67
C ARG A 134 -9.42 -2.35 -10.74
N TYR A 135 -9.29 -1.09 -11.17
CA TYR A 135 -9.58 0.09 -10.34
C TYR A 135 -10.69 1.02 -10.89
N ASP A 136 -11.17 0.81 -12.13
CA ASP A 136 -12.40 1.44 -12.70
C ASP A 136 -13.69 0.64 -12.42
N ARG A 137 -13.64 -0.44 -11.63
CA ARG A 137 -14.88 -1.01 -11.10
C ARG A 137 -15.42 -0.08 -10.02
N LYS A 138 -16.15 0.91 -10.52
CA LYS A 138 -16.90 1.97 -9.85
C LYS A 138 -17.22 1.67 -8.39
N SER A 139 -16.75 2.58 -7.53
CA SER A 139 -17.46 3.10 -6.37
C SER A 139 -18.95 3.28 -6.63
#